data_AF-A0A943L3M2-F1
#
_entry.id   AF-A0A943L3M2-F1
#
_cell.length_a   1.000
_cell.length_b   1.000
_cell.length_c   1.000
_cell.angle_alpha   90.00
_cell.angle_beta   90.00
_cell.angle_gamma   90.00
#
_symmetry.space_group_name_H-M   'P 1'
#
loop_
_entity.id
_entity.type
_entity.pdbx_description
1 polymer ?
#
loop_
_entity_poly.entity_id
_entity_poly.type
_entity_poly.pdbx_seq_one_letter_code
_entity_poly.pdbx_strand_id
1 'polypeptide(L)' 'MKEINKFAKKSVSKLDLSVKERKELEVEYIDNITAIYKEHLDDGFSEKESLDYAISIFKSDNWLGDSSIN' A
#
# COMPACT_ATOMS: atom_id res chain seq x y z
N MET A 1 -7.89 -5.32 -6.46
CA MET A 1 -8.55 -4.80 -5.22
C MET A 1 -8.34 -5.64 -3.96
N LYS A 2 -8.77 -6.91 -3.89
CA LYS A 2 -8.70 -7.70 -2.63
C LYS A 2 -7.27 -7.80 -2.05
N GLU A 3 -6.27 -7.93 -2.91
CA GLU A 3 -4.85 -8.01 -2.53
C GLU A 3 -4.33 -6.67 -1.95
N ILE A 4 -4.68 -5.53 -2.56
CA ILE A 4 -4.32 -4.19 -2.09
C ILE A 4 -4.88 -3.95 -0.68
N ASN A 5 -6.17 -4.24 -0.47
CA ASN A 5 -6.80 -4.07 0.84
C ASN A 5 -6.14 -4.96 1.91
N LYS A 6 -5.83 -6.22 1.56
CA LYS A 6 -5.15 -7.15 2.45
C LYS A 6 -3.75 -6.64 2.82
N PHE A 7 -3.03 -6.09 1.86
CA PHE A 7 -1.71 -5.52 2.08
C PHE A 7 -1.78 -4.26 2.97
N ALA A 8 -2.63 -3.28 2.63
CA ALA A 8 -2.80 -2.05 3.41
C ALA A 8 -3.18 -2.35 4.87
N LYS A 9 -4.17 -3.22 5.09
CA LYS A 9 -4.59 -3.65 6.43
C LYS A 9 -3.45 -4.31 7.19
N LYS A 10 -2.66 -5.19 6.55
CA LYS A 10 -1.51 -5.84 7.19
C LYS A 10 -0.41 -4.82 7.53
N SER A 11 -0.18 -3.84 6.68
CA SER A 11 0.80 -2.76 6.88
C SER A 11 0.45 -1.90 8.09
N VAL A 12 -0.78 -1.37 8.17
CA VAL A 12 -1.20 -0.52 9.30
C VAL A 12 -1.39 -1.30 10.60
N SER A 13 -1.65 -2.62 10.53
CA SER A 13 -1.82 -3.45 11.74
C SER A 13 -0.54 -3.58 12.58
N LYS A 14 0.63 -3.31 11.99
CA LYS A 14 1.92 -3.35 12.66
C LYS A 14 2.29 -2.06 13.38
N LEU A 15 1.55 -0.99 13.13
CA LEU A 15 1.79 0.32 13.74
C LEU A 15 1.10 0.44 15.10
N ASP A 16 1.78 1.07 16.04
CA ASP A 16 1.21 1.45 17.34
C ASP A 16 0.38 2.73 17.20
N LEU A 17 -0.81 2.57 16.62
CA LEU A 17 -1.75 3.65 16.34
C LEU A 17 -3.12 3.34 16.95
N SER A 18 -3.89 4.38 17.26
CA SER A 18 -5.27 4.19 17.69
C SER A 18 -6.11 3.50 16.61
N VAL A 19 -7.26 2.94 16.99
CA VAL A 19 -8.18 2.31 16.02
C VAL A 19 -8.66 3.31 14.97
N LYS A 20 -8.80 4.59 15.33
CA LYS A 20 -9.21 5.64 14.40
C LYS A 20 -8.11 5.94 13.39
N GLU A 21 -6.90 6.22 13.88
CA GLU A 21 -5.74 6.55 13.03
C GLU A 21 -5.40 5.39 12.09
N ARG A 22 -5.47 4.13 12.56
CA ARG A 22 -5.25 2.97 11.69
C ARG A 22 -6.25 2.89 10.54
N LYS A 23 -7.53 3.21 10.78
CA LYS A 23 -8.54 3.19 9.72
C LYS A 23 -8.34 4.30 8.71
N GLU A 24 -8.01 5.50 9.18
CA GLU A 24 -7.70 6.64 8.30
C GLU A 24 -6.48 6.32 7.42
N LEU A 25 -5.43 5.77 8.02
CA LEU A 25 -4.22 5.36 7.30
C LEU A 25 -4.46 4.16 6.37
N GLU A 26 -5.31 3.19 6.75
CA GLU A 26 -5.68 2.07 5.88
C GLU A 26 -6.33 2.56 4.58
N VAL A 27 -7.25 3.53 4.69
CA VAL A 27 -7.92 4.13 3.53
C VAL A 27 -6.91 4.86 2.65
N GLU A 28 -6.05 5.69 3.24
CA GLU A 28 -5.01 6.42 2.51
C GLU A 28 -4.07 5.46 1.76
N TYR A 29 -3.67 4.35 2.40
CA TYR A 29 -2.79 3.35 1.78
C TYR A 29 -3.47 2.65 0.62
N ILE A 30 -4.75 2.29 0.78
CA ILE A 30 -5.53 1.67 -0.30
C ILE A 30 -5.63 2.62 -1.49
N ASP A 31 -5.94 3.89 -1.26
CA ASP A 31 -6.12 4.87 -2.33
C ASP A 31 -4.81 5.11 -3.10
N ASN A 32 -3.68 5.25 -2.40
CA ASN A 32 -2.39 5.48 -3.04
C ASN A 32 -1.89 4.26 -3.84
N ILE A 33 -1.96 3.05 -3.26
CA ILE A 33 -1.59 1.82 -3.99
C ILE A 33 -2.52 1.62 -5.20
N THR A 34 -3.80 1.97 -5.06
CA THR A 34 -4.77 1.91 -6.17
C THR A 34 -4.45 2.90 -7.27
N ALA A 35 -4.02 4.12 -6.94
CA ALA A 35 -3.64 5.12 -7.92
C ALA A 35 -2.46 4.64 -8.77
N ILE A 36 -1.38 4.15 -8.12
CA ILE A 36 -0.20 3.62 -8.81
C ILE A 36 -0.57 2.38 -9.65
N TYR A 37 -1.41 1.50 -9.11
CA TYR A 37 -1.90 0.33 -9.85
C TYR A 37 -2.64 0.72 -11.13
N LYS A 38 -3.49 1.75 -11.09
CA LYS A 38 -4.25 2.22 -12.25
C LYS A 38 -3.36 2.90 -13.28
N GLU A 39 -2.46 3.77 -12.83
CA GLU A 39 -1.49 4.43 -13.72
C GLU A 39 -0.67 3.40 -14.51
N HIS A 40 -0.14 2.39 -13.81
CA HIS A 40 0.64 1.33 -14.44
C HIS A 40 -0.21 0.41 -15.34
N LEU A 41 -1.51 0.26 -15.05
CA LEU A 41 -2.43 -0.42 -15.95
C LEU A 41 -2.71 0.40 -17.22
N ASP A 42 -2.92 1.71 -17.09
CA ASP A 42 -3.16 2.63 -18.20
C ASP A 42 -1.94 2.70 -19.15
N ASP A 43 -0.73 2.47 -18.62
CA ASP A 43 0.51 2.30 -19.40
C ASP A 43 0.57 0.98 -20.21
N GLY A 44 -0.43 0.11 -20.08
CA GLY A 44 -0.59 -1.12 -20.87
C GLY A 44 0.03 -2.38 -20.25
N PHE A 45 0.44 -2.33 -18.98
CA PHE A 45 0.94 -3.51 -18.27
C PHE A 45 -0.19 -4.44 -17.81
N SER A 46 0.15 -5.69 -17.49
CA SER A 46 -0.84 -6.63 -16.97
C SER A 46 -1.31 -6.27 -15.56
N GLU A 47 -2.48 -6.77 -15.15
CA GLU A 47 -2.99 -6.60 -13.78
C GLU A 47 -2.00 -7.11 -12.73
N LYS A 48 -1.32 -8.23 -13.01
CA LYS A 48 -0.35 -8.80 -12.09
C LYS A 48 0.88 -7.91 -11.94
N GLU A 49 1.45 -7.45 -13.05
CA GLU A 49 2.64 -6.58 -13.04
C GLU A 49 2.34 -5.24 -12.36
N SER A 50 1.18 -4.65 -12.67
CA SER A 50 0.77 -3.38 -12.06
C SER A 50 0.52 -3.52 -10.57
N LEU A 51 -0.03 -4.65 -10.12
CA LEU A 51 -0.20 -4.93 -8.69
C LEU A 51 1.14 -5.14 -7.98
N ASP A 52 2.03 -5.94 -8.56
CA ASP A 52 3.36 -6.21 -8.01
C ASP A 52 4.17 -4.91 -7.93
N TYR A 53 4.09 -4.06 -8.96
CA TYR A 53 4.72 -2.73 -9.01
C TYR A 53 4.18 -1.79 -7.93
N ALA A 54 2.86 -1.61 -7.85
CA ALA A 54 2.24 -0.70 -6.88
C ALA A 54 2.57 -1.08 -5.42
N ILE A 55 2.55 -2.39 -5.11
CA ILE A 55 2.97 -2.89 -3.79
C ILE A 55 4.47 -2.68 -3.56
N SER A 56 5.30 -2.83 -4.59
CA SER A 56 6.75 -2.63 -4.50
C SER A 56 7.11 -1.17 -4.22
N ILE A 57 6.51 -0.22 -4.94
CA ILE A 57 6.67 1.22 -4.69
C ILE A 57 6.31 1.54 -3.25
N PHE A 58 5.16 1.06 -2.80
CA PHE A 58 4.71 1.29 -1.43
C PHE A 58 5.67 0.74 -0.35
N LYS A 59 6.31 -0.41 -0.62
CA LYS A 59 7.34 -0.96 0.28
C LYS A 59 8.67 -0.19 0.21
N SER A 60 9.02 0.30 -0.98
CA SER A 60 10.31 0.96 -1.24
C SER A 60 10.34 2.41 -0.76
N ASP A 61 9.21 3.12 -0.85
CA ASP A 61 9.10 4.53 -0.43
C ASP A 61 9.15 4.73 1.09
N ASN A 62 9.34 3.66 1.88
CA ASN A 62 9.48 3.74 3.32
C ASN A 62 8.32 4.54 3.96
N TRP A 63 7.11 4.45 3.38
CA TRP A 63 5.92 5.24 3.75
C TRP A 63 5.58 5.09 5.24
N LEU A 64 5.91 3.94 5.82
CA LEU A 64 5.66 3.63 7.22
C LEU A 64 6.65 4.24 8.20
N GLY A 65 7.67 4.96 7.71
CA GLY A 65 8.81 5.34 8.52
C GLY A 65 9.62 4.11 8.92
N ASP A 66 10.92 4.30 8.95
CA ASP A 66 11.86 3.38 9.55
C ASP A 66 11.43 3.02 10.98
N SER A 67 10.77 1.88 11.15
CA SER A 67 10.71 1.18 12.43
C SER A 67 11.82 0.13 12.42
N SER A 68 13.06 0.63 12.31
CA SER A 68 14.33 -0.03 12.66
C SER A 68 14.61 -1.38 11.99
N ILE A 69 15.53 -1.39 11.02
CA ILE A 69 16.48 -2.50 10.93
C ILE A 69 17.73 -2.06 11.71
N ASN A 70 17.80 -2.58 12.93
CA ASN A 70 19.04 -2.79 13.67
C ASN A 70 19.82 -3.94 13.01
#